data_AF-B5LGJ8-F1
#
_entry.id   AF-B5LGJ8-F1
#
_cell.length_a   1.000
_cell.length_b   1.000
_cell.length_c   1.000
_cell.angle_alpha   90.00
_cell.angle_beta   90.00
_cell.angle_gamma   90.00
#
_symmetry.space_group_name_H-M   'P 1'
#
loop_
_entity.id
_entity.type
_entity.pdbx_description
1 polymer ?
#
loop_
_entity_poly.entity_id
_entity_poly.type
_entity_poly.pdbx_seq_one_letter_code
_entity_poly.pdbx_strand_id
1 'polypeptide(L)'
;IKTHYTIHQHKYDDSASQLCTVLARSFADIGDIVRGRDLFYGNTQEKEKRKQLEKNLKKIFGKIHDNLKDKEAKKHYKKDKDPDFFKLREDWWTANRNDVWKAITCKAEQNNKYFRKTACAGKTPTQGKCRCDDKPNIDPPTYFDYVPQFLRWFEEWAED
;
A
#
# COMPACT_ATOMS: atom_id res chain seq x y z
N ILE A 1 15.17 -6.40 14.16
CA ILE A 1 13.92 -7.15 13.90
C ILE A 1 14.10 -7.88 12.58
N LYS A 2 14.44 -9.18 12.63
CA LYS A 2 14.67 -10.08 11.49
C LYS A 2 13.54 -11.11 11.35
N THR A 3 12.33 -10.81 11.85
CA THR A 3 11.35 -11.85 12.20
C THR A 3 10.02 -11.77 11.44
N HIS A 4 9.85 -10.88 10.45
CA HIS A 4 8.54 -10.68 9.79
C HIS A 4 8.51 -10.99 8.29
N TYR A 5 9.63 -11.40 7.68
CA TYR A 5 9.71 -11.72 6.25
C TYR A 5 10.31 -13.11 5.96
N THR A 6 10.27 -14.02 6.93
CA THR A 6 10.96 -15.32 6.86
C THR A 6 10.58 -16.15 5.64
N ILE A 7 9.32 -16.09 5.19
CA ILE A 7 8.85 -16.91 4.06
C ILE A 7 9.54 -16.52 2.73
N HIS A 8 9.75 -15.22 2.47
CA HIS A 8 10.48 -14.78 1.26
C HIS A 8 12.00 -14.79 1.43
N GLN A 9 12.51 -14.69 2.68
CA GLN A 9 13.94 -14.73 2.98
C GLN A 9 14.59 -16.10 2.68
N HIS A 10 13.81 -17.19 2.69
CA HIS A 10 14.37 -18.54 2.48
C HIS A 10 14.40 -18.99 1.01
N LYS A 11 13.72 -18.30 0.09
CA LYS A 11 13.56 -18.76 -1.30
C LYS A 11 14.58 -18.16 -2.26
N TYR A 12 15.11 -16.98 -1.97
CA TYR A 12 16.07 -16.29 -2.83
C TYR A 12 17.21 -15.76 -1.97
N ASP A 13 18.40 -16.35 -2.09
CA ASP A 13 19.64 -15.97 -1.39
C ASP A 13 19.81 -14.44 -1.31
N ASP A 14 19.47 -13.86 -0.15
CA ASP A 14 19.86 -12.56 0.40
C ASP A 14 20.03 -11.36 -0.57
N SER A 15 19.33 -11.33 -1.70
CA SER A 15 19.43 -10.18 -2.60
C SER A 15 18.65 -9.01 -1.99
N ALA A 16 19.40 -8.03 -1.45
CA ALA A 16 18.88 -6.76 -0.96
C ALA A 16 17.94 -6.04 -1.95
N SER A 17 18.00 -6.40 -3.24
CA SER A 17 17.10 -5.96 -4.31
C SER A 17 15.66 -6.49 -4.23
N GLN A 18 15.44 -7.70 -3.70
CA GLN A 18 14.10 -8.32 -3.66
C GLN A 18 13.26 -7.83 -2.49
N LEU A 19 13.88 -7.43 -1.37
CA LEU A 19 13.13 -6.91 -0.21
C LEU A 19 12.27 -5.70 -0.60
N CYS A 20 12.83 -4.76 -1.37
CA CYS A 20 12.09 -3.58 -1.76
C CYS A 20 10.91 -3.89 -2.70
N THR A 21 11.02 -4.94 -3.53
CA THR A 21 9.92 -5.45 -4.38
C THR A 21 8.80 -6.03 -3.52
N VAL A 22 9.13 -6.89 -2.56
CA VAL A 22 8.14 -7.48 -1.65
C VAL A 22 7.44 -6.40 -0.82
N LEU A 23 8.19 -5.40 -0.35
CA LEU A 23 7.62 -4.25 0.36
C LEU A 23 6.69 -3.43 -0.55
N ALA A 24 7.01 -3.27 -1.83
CA ALA A 24 6.16 -2.60 -2.81
C ALA A 24 4.86 -3.37 -3.09
N ARG A 25 4.91 -4.71 -3.17
CA ARG A 25 3.71 -5.56 -3.29
C ARG A 25 2.81 -5.44 -2.07
N SER A 26 3.39 -5.61 -0.88
CA SER A 26 2.68 -5.45 0.40
C SER A 26 2.04 -4.06 0.54
N PHE A 27 2.75 -3.00 0.13
CA PHE A 27 2.22 -1.64 0.14
C PHE A 27 0.99 -1.48 -0.78
N ALA A 28 1.02 -2.06 -1.97
CA ALA A 28 -0.09 -2.02 -2.91
C ALA A 28 -1.31 -2.80 -2.38
N ASP A 29 -1.10 -3.96 -1.76
CA ASP A 29 -2.20 -4.74 -1.17
C ASP A 29 -2.82 -4.04 0.05
N ILE A 30 -2.01 -3.41 0.91
CA ILE A 30 -2.53 -2.55 1.99
C ILE A 30 -3.37 -1.41 1.39
N GLY A 31 -2.90 -0.81 0.29
CA GLY A 31 -3.65 0.22 -0.44
C GLY A 31 -5.01 -0.29 -0.92
N ASP A 32 -5.06 -1.48 -1.51
CA ASP A 32 -6.31 -2.08 -1.98
C ASP A 32 -7.26 -2.46 -0.84
N ILE A 33 -6.74 -2.92 0.30
CA ILE A 33 -7.55 -3.16 1.51
C ILE A 33 -8.15 -1.84 2.01
N VAL A 34 -7.34 -0.79 2.19
CA VAL A 34 -7.82 0.51 2.67
C VAL A 34 -8.87 1.10 1.72
N ARG A 35 -8.66 0.96 0.41
CA ARG A 35 -9.56 1.47 -0.63
C ARG A 35 -10.79 0.59 -0.87
N GLY A 36 -10.84 -0.61 -0.31
CA GLY A 36 -11.94 -1.56 -0.52
C GLY A 36 -11.93 -2.21 -1.91
N ARG A 37 -10.75 -2.30 -2.54
CA ARG A 37 -10.52 -2.92 -3.87
C ARG A 37 -9.92 -4.32 -3.80
N ASP A 38 -9.51 -4.76 -2.62
CA ASP A 38 -8.89 -6.06 -2.43
C ASP A 38 -9.81 -7.21 -2.93
N LEU A 39 -9.23 -8.25 -3.53
CA LEU A 39 -9.91 -9.36 -4.18
C LEU A 39 -9.82 -10.65 -3.34
N PHE A 40 -9.13 -10.63 -2.20
CA PHE A 40 -8.85 -11.84 -1.43
C PHE A 40 -10.07 -12.35 -0.66
N TYR A 41 -10.81 -13.33 -1.21
CA TYR A 41 -12.02 -13.85 -0.55
C TYR A 41 -11.75 -14.90 0.53
N GLY A 42 -10.57 -15.53 0.51
CA GLY A 42 -10.09 -16.48 1.52
C GLY A 42 -10.99 -17.71 1.73
N ASN A 43 -10.63 -18.52 2.72
CA ASN A 43 -11.50 -19.55 3.27
C ASN A 43 -12.62 -18.95 4.17
N THR A 44 -13.53 -19.77 4.67
CA THR A 44 -14.67 -19.29 5.49
C THR A 44 -14.25 -18.42 6.68
N GLN A 45 -13.19 -18.80 7.41
CA GLN A 45 -12.70 -18.05 8.57
C GLN A 45 -12.07 -16.71 8.16
N GLU A 46 -11.31 -16.70 7.07
CA GLU A 46 -10.70 -15.49 6.52
C GLU A 46 -11.76 -14.52 6.02
N LYS A 47 -12.81 -15.04 5.38
CA LYS A 47 -13.96 -14.25 4.93
C LYS A 47 -14.68 -13.54 6.08
N GLU A 48 -14.83 -14.18 7.23
CA GLU A 48 -15.42 -13.56 8.42
C GLU A 48 -14.54 -12.43 8.97
N LYS A 49 -13.23 -12.67 9.11
CA LYS A 49 -12.26 -11.64 9.53
C LYS A 49 -12.26 -10.45 8.57
N ARG A 50 -12.34 -10.73 7.27
CA ARG A 50 -12.39 -9.70 6.23
C ARG A 50 -13.66 -8.85 6.31
N LYS A 51 -14.82 -9.47 6.52
CA LYS A 51 -16.07 -8.75 6.79
C LYS A 51 -15.96 -7.84 8.02
N GLN A 52 -15.30 -8.32 9.08
CA GLN A 52 -15.07 -7.51 10.28
C GLN A 52 -14.14 -6.33 9.99
N LEU A 53 -13.06 -6.56 9.23
CA LEU A 53 -12.14 -5.51 8.78
C LEU A 53 -12.87 -4.43 7.95
N GLU A 54 -13.65 -4.83 6.94
CA GLU A 54 -14.41 -3.88 6.11
C GLU A 54 -15.44 -3.09 6.92
N LYS A 55 -16.13 -3.75 7.87
CA LYS A 55 -17.05 -3.07 8.79
C LYS A 55 -16.32 -2.01 9.64
N ASN A 56 -15.11 -2.31 10.10
CA ASN A 56 -14.29 -1.37 10.87
C ASN A 56 -13.80 -0.21 9.99
N LEU A 57 -13.30 -0.48 8.79
CA LEU A 57 -12.90 0.57 7.84
C LEU A 57 -14.07 1.50 7.51
N LYS A 58 -15.24 0.94 7.18
CA LYS A 58 -16.46 1.72 6.94
C LYS A 58 -16.83 2.61 8.13
N LYS A 59 -16.72 2.09 9.36
CA LYS A 59 -16.96 2.86 10.58
C LYS A 59 -15.95 3.99 10.77
N ILE A 60 -14.66 3.75 10.49
CA ILE A 60 -13.60 4.75 10.59
C ILE A 60 -13.83 5.86 9.55
N PHE A 61 -14.04 5.50 8.28
CA PHE A 61 -14.27 6.46 7.21
C PHE A 61 -15.59 7.23 7.36
N GLY A 62 -16.62 6.61 7.94
CA GLY A 62 -17.83 7.32 8.36
C GLY A 62 -17.54 8.43 9.37
N LYS A 63 -16.73 8.14 10.40
CA LYS A 63 -16.30 9.17 11.36
C LYS A 63 -15.42 10.25 10.74
N ILE A 64 -14.54 9.89 9.80
CA ILE A 64 -13.72 10.87 9.06
C ILE A 64 -14.63 11.81 8.27
N HIS A 65 -15.59 11.26 7.53
CA HIS A 65 -16.58 12.02 6.77
C HIS A 65 -17.41 12.96 7.66
N ASP A 66 -17.93 12.46 8.78
CA ASP A 66 -18.72 13.24 9.73
C ASP A 66 -17.92 14.43 10.33
N ASN A 67 -16.60 14.25 10.48
CA ASN A 67 -15.68 15.26 11.01
C ASN A 67 -15.14 16.26 9.96
N LEU A 68 -15.48 16.11 8.68
CA LEU A 68 -15.10 17.09 7.66
C LEU A 68 -15.74 18.46 7.99
N LYS A 69 -14.89 19.47 8.18
CA LYS A 69 -15.34 20.84 8.54
C LYS A 69 -15.94 21.58 7.34
N ASP A 70 -15.43 21.32 6.15
CA ASP A 70 -15.89 21.93 4.91
C ASP A 70 -17.18 21.25 4.41
N LYS A 71 -18.23 22.07 4.20
CA LYS A 71 -19.51 21.62 3.68
C LYS A 71 -19.40 21.16 2.23
N GLU A 72 -18.53 21.77 1.42
CA GLU A 72 -18.31 21.36 0.03
C GLU A 72 -17.57 20.02 -0.03
N ALA A 73 -16.57 19.79 0.84
CA ALA A 73 -15.94 18.48 0.97
C ALA A 73 -16.96 17.39 1.37
N LYS A 74 -17.84 17.67 2.34
CA LYS A 74 -18.92 16.72 2.71
C LYS A 74 -19.86 16.42 1.55
N LYS A 75 -20.22 17.44 0.75
CA LYS A 75 -21.04 17.27 -0.47
C LYS A 75 -20.30 16.53 -1.58
N HIS A 76 -18.98 16.64 -1.64
CA HIS A 76 -18.16 15.92 -2.60
C HIS A 76 -18.16 14.41 -2.31
N TYR A 77 -18.09 14.04 -1.02
CA TYR A 77 -18.13 12.66 -0.53
C TYR A 77 -19.53 12.25 -0.06
N LYS A 78 -20.56 12.38 -0.90
CA LYS A 78 -21.95 12.07 -0.52
C LYS A 78 -22.17 10.59 -0.18
N LYS A 79 -22.53 10.33 1.07
CA LYS A 79 -22.84 8.99 1.60
C LYS A 79 -23.94 8.23 0.85
N ASP A 80 -24.98 8.91 0.37
CA ASP A 80 -26.10 8.25 -0.30
C ASP A 80 -25.71 7.62 -1.65
N LYS A 81 -24.69 8.18 -2.31
CA LYS A 81 -24.16 7.65 -3.58
C LYS A 81 -22.97 6.71 -3.39
N ASP A 82 -22.30 6.81 -2.25
CA ASP A 82 -21.10 6.06 -1.90
C ASP A 82 -21.14 5.67 -0.41
N PRO A 83 -21.97 4.69 -0.03
CA PRO A 83 -22.18 4.32 1.37
C PRO A 83 -20.95 3.67 2.02
N ASP A 84 -19.99 3.21 1.21
CA ASP A 84 -18.74 2.60 1.66
C ASP A 84 -17.56 3.56 1.64
N PHE A 85 -17.79 4.80 1.16
CA PHE A 85 -16.83 5.90 1.10
C PHE A 85 -15.64 5.61 0.19
N PHE A 86 -15.82 4.84 -0.89
CA PHE A 86 -14.76 4.49 -1.84
C PHE A 86 -13.99 5.73 -2.32
N LYS A 87 -14.67 6.80 -2.70
CA LYS A 87 -14.00 8.02 -3.18
C LYS A 87 -13.15 8.68 -2.09
N LEU A 88 -13.68 8.74 -0.87
CA LEU A 88 -12.93 9.28 0.28
C LEU A 88 -11.73 8.40 0.63
N ARG A 89 -11.86 7.07 0.52
CA ARG A 89 -10.77 6.12 0.76
C ARG A 89 -9.65 6.26 -0.28
N GLU A 90 -10.00 6.46 -1.56
CA GLU A 90 -9.02 6.73 -2.64
C GLU A 90 -8.21 7.99 -2.37
N ASP A 91 -8.90 9.10 -2.09
CA ASP A 91 -8.25 10.39 -1.86
C ASP A 91 -7.43 10.35 -0.57
N TRP A 92 -7.93 9.66 0.47
CA TRP A 92 -7.18 9.44 1.70
C TRP A 92 -5.91 8.63 1.46
N TRP A 93 -5.97 7.54 0.69
CA TRP A 93 -4.79 6.78 0.34
C TRP A 93 -3.80 7.66 -0.41
N THR A 94 -4.24 8.36 -1.45
CA THR A 94 -3.40 9.27 -2.25
C THR A 94 -2.70 10.31 -1.38
N ALA A 95 -3.40 10.87 -0.38
CA ALA A 95 -2.85 11.86 0.53
C ALA A 95 -1.86 11.28 1.57
N ASN A 96 -2.01 10.02 1.99
CA ASN A 96 -1.25 9.42 3.10
C ASN A 96 -0.24 8.33 2.65
N ARG A 97 -0.24 7.93 1.37
CA ARG A 97 0.58 6.83 0.84
C ARG A 97 2.08 7.02 1.10
N ASN A 98 2.55 8.27 1.12
CA ASN A 98 3.96 8.61 1.41
C ASN A 98 4.34 8.26 2.85
N ASP A 99 3.48 8.59 3.81
CA ASP A 99 3.71 8.26 5.22
C ASP A 99 3.58 6.75 5.48
N VAL A 100 2.65 6.08 4.81
CA VAL A 100 2.52 4.62 4.86
C VAL A 100 3.78 3.94 4.32
N TRP A 101 4.31 4.39 3.18
CA TRP A 101 5.56 3.86 2.62
C TRP A 101 6.74 4.08 3.57
N LYS A 102 6.83 5.26 4.18
CA LYS A 102 7.84 5.57 5.21
C LYS A 102 7.73 4.64 6.42
N ALA A 103 6.52 4.26 6.83
CA ALA A 103 6.33 3.30 7.92
C ALA A 103 6.77 1.89 7.53
N ILE A 104 6.35 1.39 6.36
CA ILE A 104 6.67 0.04 5.86
C ILE A 104 8.18 -0.15 5.71
N THR A 105 8.86 0.86 5.16
CA THR A 105 10.31 0.81 4.89
C THR A 105 11.17 1.23 6.09
N CYS A 106 10.58 1.47 7.26
CA CYS A 106 11.29 2.02 8.44
C CYS A 106 12.50 1.17 8.86
N LYS A 107 12.42 -0.16 8.68
CA LYS A 107 13.49 -1.11 9.04
C LYS A 107 14.30 -1.64 7.86
N ALA A 108 14.07 -1.13 6.65
CA ALA A 108 14.93 -1.46 5.53
C ALA A 108 16.34 -0.90 5.78
N GLU A 109 17.35 -1.66 5.39
CA GLU A 109 18.76 -1.28 5.53
C GLU A 109 19.17 -0.26 4.46
N GLN A 110 20.28 0.45 4.69
CA GLN A 110 20.75 1.51 3.77
C GLN A 110 21.20 0.97 2.39
N ASN A 111 21.66 -0.27 2.35
CA ASN A 111 22.00 -0.99 1.12
C ASN A 111 20.77 -1.54 0.37
N ASN A 112 19.58 -1.58 0.99
CA ASN A 112 18.37 -2.05 0.33
C ASN A 112 17.90 -1.03 -0.69
N LYS A 113 17.98 -1.43 -1.97
CA LYS A 113 17.62 -0.60 -3.12
C LYS A 113 16.54 -1.29 -3.94
N TYR A 114 15.61 -0.52 -4.46
CA TYR A 114 14.63 -1.02 -5.41
C TYR A 114 15.33 -1.45 -6.70
N PHE A 115 14.93 -2.60 -7.26
CA PHE A 115 15.58 -3.19 -8.43
C PHE A 115 15.56 -2.28 -9.67
N ARG A 116 14.52 -1.44 -9.80
CA ARG A 116 14.41 -0.48 -10.90
C ARG A 116 15.45 0.64 -10.73
N LYS A 117 16.46 0.66 -11.60
CA LYS A 117 17.55 1.67 -11.61
C LYS A 117 17.08 3.11 -11.86
N THR A 118 15.84 3.30 -12.30
CA THR A 118 15.21 4.60 -12.58
C THR A 118 13.99 4.85 -11.70
N ALA A 119 13.89 4.19 -10.54
CA ALA A 119 12.71 4.26 -9.68
C ALA A 119 12.41 5.68 -9.16
N CYS A 120 13.44 6.51 -9.01
CA CYS A 120 13.32 7.86 -8.51
C CYS A 120 13.19 8.85 -9.66
N ALA A 121 11.97 9.37 -9.85
CA ALA A 121 11.61 10.33 -10.89
C ALA A 121 12.06 9.92 -12.31
N GLY A 122 12.18 8.62 -12.59
CA GLY A 122 12.65 8.11 -13.89
C GLY A 122 14.15 8.30 -14.13
N LYS A 123 14.92 8.80 -13.16
CA LYS A 123 16.31 9.25 -13.34
C LYS A 123 17.33 8.46 -12.55
N THR A 124 17.03 8.12 -11.30
CA THR A 124 18.01 7.54 -10.38
C THR A 124 17.47 6.29 -9.65
N PRO A 125 18.36 5.42 -9.16
CA PRO A 125 17.97 4.34 -8.26
C PRO A 125 17.60 4.93 -6.89
N THR A 126 16.93 4.12 -6.06
CA THR A 126 16.75 4.46 -4.64
C THR A 126 18.11 4.60 -3.94
N GLN A 127 18.21 5.55 -3.02
CA GLN A 127 19.46 5.85 -2.32
C GLN A 127 19.68 5.04 -1.04
N GLY A 128 18.68 4.28 -0.61
CA GLY A 128 18.73 3.38 0.52
C GLY A 128 17.34 3.20 1.14
N LYS A 129 17.18 2.19 1.99
CA LYS A 129 15.90 1.88 2.66
C LYS A 129 14.71 1.78 1.70
N CYS A 130 14.93 1.40 0.44
CA CYS A 130 13.89 1.40 -0.60
C CYS A 130 13.23 2.79 -0.83
N ARG A 131 13.98 3.89 -0.69
CA ARG A 131 13.47 5.27 -0.85
C ARG A 131 14.29 6.10 -1.83
N CYS A 132 13.63 7.06 -2.46
CA CYS A 132 14.26 8.19 -3.13
C CYS A 132 14.67 9.24 -2.09
N ASP A 133 15.66 10.11 -2.40
CA ASP A 133 16.27 11.12 -1.50
C ASP A 133 15.41 11.55 -0.31
N ASP A 134 16.01 11.71 0.88
CA ASP A 134 15.40 12.17 2.14
C ASP A 134 14.88 13.63 2.12
N LYS A 135 14.51 14.16 0.95
CA LYS A 135 13.76 15.41 0.82
C LYS A 135 12.29 15.18 1.20
N PRO A 136 11.56 16.22 1.62
CA PRO A 136 10.14 16.14 1.97
C PRO A 136 9.26 15.95 0.72
N ASN A 137 9.40 14.80 0.10
CA ASN A 137 8.47 14.16 -0.83
C ASN A 137 9.04 12.75 -1.06
N ILE A 138 8.86 11.90 -0.04
CA ILE A 138 9.19 10.47 -0.06
C ILE A 138 8.16 9.81 -0.98
N ASP A 139 8.23 10.10 -2.27
CA ASP A 139 7.40 9.44 -3.24
C ASP A 139 7.82 7.97 -3.21
N PRO A 140 6.89 7.04 -2.92
CA PRO A 140 7.15 5.62 -3.07
C PRO A 140 7.76 5.40 -4.46
N PRO A 141 8.91 4.69 -4.58
CA PRO A 141 9.54 4.40 -5.86
C PRO A 141 8.72 3.44 -6.74
N THR A 142 7.47 3.19 -6.36
CA THR A 142 6.53 2.27 -6.98
C THR A 142 5.19 2.95 -7.22
N TYR A 143 4.56 2.52 -8.30
CA TYR A 143 3.17 2.84 -8.65
C TYR A 143 2.31 1.57 -8.63
N PHE A 144 2.79 0.50 -7.99
CA PHE A 144 2.06 -0.76 -7.88
C PHE A 144 0.69 -0.57 -7.22
N ASP A 145 0.54 0.38 -6.30
CA ASP A 145 -0.75 0.74 -5.72
C ASP A 145 -1.75 1.33 -6.74
N TYR A 146 -1.33 1.67 -7.97
CA TYR A 146 -2.22 2.07 -9.07
C TYR A 146 -2.36 1.01 -10.17
N VAL A 147 -1.67 -0.14 -10.05
CA VAL A 147 -1.84 -1.29 -10.94
C VAL A 147 -2.95 -2.18 -10.40
N PRO A 148 -3.91 -2.68 -11.20
CA PRO A 148 -4.94 -3.61 -10.74
C PRO A 148 -4.38 -4.84 -10.02
N GLN A 149 -4.96 -5.23 -8.88
CA GLN A 149 -4.44 -6.30 -8.01
C GLN A 149 -4.23 -7.63 -8.74
N PHE A 150 -5.16 -8.02 -9.62
CA PHE A 150 -5.02 -9.24 -10.42
C PHE A 150 -3.71 -9.28 -11.21
N LEU A 151 -3.31 -8.17 -11.85
CA LEU A 151 -2.08 -8.13 -12.64
C LEU A 151 -0.83 -8.23 -11.75
N ARG A 152 -0.89 -7.69 -10.53
CA ARG A 152 0.22 -7.76 -9.57
C ARG A 152 0.40 -9.17 -9.03
N TRP A 153 -0.69 -9.83 -8.65
CA TRP A 153 -0.64 -11.22 -8.19
C TRP A 153 -0.24 -12.18 -9.31
N PHE A 154 -0.65 -11.92 -10.55
CA PHE A 154 -0.22 -12.71 -11.70
C PHE A 154 1.29 -12.60 -11.95
N GLU A 155 1.85 -11.39 -11.85
CA GLU A 155 3.29 -11.17 -11.95
C GLU A 155 4.06 -11.79 -10.78
N GLU A 156 3.58 -11.65 -9.55
CA GLU A 156 4.18 -12.28 -8.37
C GLU A 156 4.20 -13.80 -8.47
N TRP A 157 3.10 -14.42 -8.92
CA TRP A 157 3.03 -15.87 -9.11
C TRP A 157 3.99 -16.38 -10.19
N ALA A 158 4.28 -15.57 -11.20
CA ALA A 158 5.23 -15.93 -12.26
C ALA A 158 6.70 -15.80 -11.81
N GLU A 159 6.99 -15.01 -10.77
CA GLU A 159 8.33 -14.87 -10.19
C GLU A 159 8.62 -15.89 -9.08
N ASP A 160 7.58 -16.52 -8.54
CA ASP A 160 7.63 -17.60 -7.56
C ASP A 160 7.89 -18.97 -8.20
#